data_AF-A0A3D2MVJ1-F1
#
_entry.id   AF-A0A3D2MVJ1-F1
#
_cell.length_a   1.000
_cell.length_b   1.000
_cell.length_c   1.000
_cell.angle_alpha   90.00
_cell.angle_beta   90.00
_cell.angle_gamma   90.00
#
_symmetry.space_group_name_H-M   'P 1'
#
loop_
_entity.id
_entity.type
_entity.pdbx_description
1 polymer ?
#
loop_
_entity_poly.entity_id
_entity_poly.type
_entity_poly.pdbx_seq_one_letter_code
_entity_poly.pdbx_strand_id
1 'polypeptide(L)'
;VATEITGRKHYAADDENTLGNRLFVETTNPPCGVCHTLEAARTRGVIGPNLDELRPNAHRIRAALAQGVGAMPSYSEQLTVS
;
A
#
# COMPACT_ATOMS: atom_id res chain seq x y z
N VAL A 1 -11.01 4.89 -27.79
CA VAL A 1 -12.13 4.95 -26.81
C VAL A 1 -12.97 3.72 -27.04
N ALA A 2 -12.80 2.68 -26.22
CA ALA A 2 -13.67 1.51 -26.23
C ALA A 2 -13.75 1.00 -24.79
N THR A 3 -14.73 1.53 -24.08
CA THR A 3 -15.22 1.01 -22.80
C THR A 3 -16.01 -0.26 -23.12
N GLU A 4 -15.53 -1.42 -22.72
CA GLU A 4 -16.37 -2.62 -22.66
C GLU A 4 -16.74 -2.91 -21.21
N ILE A 5 -18.04 -2.73 -20.98
CA ILE A 5 -18.79 -3.10 -19.80
C ILE A 5 -18.98 -4.61 -19.87
N THR A 6 -18.17 -5.37 -19.13
CA THR A 6 -18.57 -6.71 -18.69
C THR A 6 -18.15 -6.90 -17.24
N GLY A 7 -19.11 -7.31 -16.43
CA GLY A 7 -19.02 -7.40 -14.98
C GLY A 7 -17.96 -8.37 -14.49
N ARG A 8 -16.72 -7.90 -14.37
CA ARG A 8 -15.75 -8.55 -13.51
C ARG A 8 -16.14 -8.24 -12.07
N LYS A 9 -16.58 -9.28 -11.36
CA LYS A 9 -16.26 -9.39 -9.94
C LYS A 9 -14.74 -9.44 -9.85
N HIS A 10 -14.11 -8.27 -9.87
CA HIS A 10 -12.71 -8.15 -9.49
C HIS A 10 -12.66 -8.49 -8.01
N TYR A 11 -12.20 -9.70 -7.70
CA TYR A 11 -11.62 -9.91 -6.39
C TYR A 11 -10.50 -8.88 -6.28
N ALA A 12 -10.63 -7.90 -5.38
CA ALA A 12 -9.74 -6.74 -5.30
C ALA A 12 -8.30 -7.10 -4.87
N ALA A 13 -7.96 -8.38 -4.79
CA ALA A 13 -6.73 -8.90 -4.22
C ALA A 13 -5.64 -9.17 -5.28
N ASP A 14 -6.00 -9.25 -6.58
CA ASP A 14 -5.08 -9.61 -7.66
C ASP A 14 -4.99 -8.56 -8.79
N ASP A 15 -5.62 -7.39 -8.62
CA ASP A 15 -5.45 -6.27 -9.54
C ASP A 15 -4.29 -5.34 -9.09
N GLU A 16 -3.13 -5.56 -9.69
CA GLU A 16 -1.93 -4.72 -9.54
C GLU A 16 -2.21 -3.24 -9.91
N ASN A 17 -3.25 -2.95 -10.68
CA ASN A 17 -3.60 -1.58 -11.08
C ASN A 17 -4.47 -0.82 -10.07
N THR A 18 -4.78 -1.41 -8.92
CA THR A 18 -5.44 -0.68 -7.84
C THR A 18 -4.57 0.49 -7.36
N LEU A 19 -5.21 1.59 -6.95
CA LEU A 19 -4.50 2.72 -6.37
C LEU A 19 -3.67 2.29 -5.16
N GLY A 20 -4.20 1.40 -4.32
CA GLY A 20 -3.49 0.88 -3.15
C GLY A 20 -2.19 0.16 -3.52
N ASN A 21 -2.21 -0.72 -4.53
CA ASN A 21 -1.00 -1.39 -5.00
C ASN A 21 0.00 -0.38 -5.58
N ARG A 22 -0.43 0.54 -6.45
CA ARG A 22 0.45 1.59 -7.01
C ARG A 22 1.11 2.46 -5.94
N LEU A 23 0.36 2.88 -4.92
CA LEU A 23 0.92 3.59 -3.77
C LEU A 23 2.01 2.76 -3.08
N PHE A 24 1.76 1.47 -2.93
CA PHE A 24 2.66 0.56 -2.23
C PHE A 24 3.97 0.29 -3.00
N VAL A 25 3.90 0.18 -4.34
CA VAL A 25 5.04 -0.27 -5.16
C VAL A 25 5.76 0.82 -5.93
N GLU A 26 5.11 1.97 -6.23
CA GLU A 26 5.74 2.99 -7.09
C GLU A 26 5.51 4.46 -6.66
N THR A 27 4.29 4.87 -6.29
CA THR A 27 3.97 6.32 -6.32
C THR A 27 4.34 7.07 -5.06
N THR A 28 4.58 6.38 -3.94
CA THR A 28 5.15 7.01 -2.74
C THR A 28 6.66 7.04 -2.81
N ASN A 29 7.27 8.01 -2.14
CA ASN A 29 8.71 8.12 -2.03
C ASN A 29 9.16 8.13 -0.56
N PRO A 30 9.79 7.06 -0.04
CA PRO A 30 10.07 5.80 -0.74
C PRO A 30 8.81 4.94 -0.99
N PRO A 31 8.82 4.01 -1.97
CA PRO A 31 7.75 3.02 -2.10
C PRO A 31 7.68 2.12 -0.87
N CYS A 32 6.48 1.83 -0.37
CA CYS A 32 6.30 1.02 0.84
C CYS A 32 6.94 -0.37 0.72
N GLY A 33 6.90 -0.95 -0.49
CA GLY A 33 7.45 -2.26 -0.82
C GLY A 33 8.96 -2.41 -0.67
N VAL A 34 9.72 -1.31 -0.70
CA VAL A 34 11.17 -1.33 -0.45
C VAL A 34 11.46 -1.74 0.99
N CYS A 35 10.58 -1.38 1.92
CA CYS A 35 10.78 -1.63 3.34
C CYS A 35 9.96 -2.81 3.86
N HIS A 36 8.78 -3.08 3.30
CA HIS A 36 7.82 -4.05 3.85
C HIS A 36 7.54 -5.24 2.92
N THR A 37 7.35 -6.41 3.53
CA THR A 37 6.73 -7.57 2.88
C THR A 37 5.22 -7.41 2.83
N LEU A 38 4.64 -7.63 1.65
CA LEU A 38 3.22 -7.74 1.41
C LEU A 38 3.01 -8.56 0.12
N GLU A 39 2.58 -9.81 0.25
CA GLU A 39 2.44 -10.74 -0.88
C GLU A 39 1.42 -10.24 -1.91
N ALA A 40 0.35 -9.58 -1.46
CA ALA A 40 -0.64 -8.96 -2.34
C ALA A 40 -0.07 -7.86 -3.25
N ALA A 41 1.10 -7.31 -2.91
CA ALA A 41 1.85 -6.36 -3.74
C ALA A 41 3.16 -6.95 -4.29
N ARG A 42 3.39 -8.26 -4.08
CA ARG A 42 4.60 -9.00 -4.47
C ARG A 42 5.91 -8.39 -3.96
N THR A 43 5.89 -7.79 -2.77
CA THR A 43 7.07 -7.17 -2.16
C THR A 43 7.65 -8.02 -1.04
N ARG A 44 8.95 -7.90 -0.82
CA ARG A 44 9.69 -8.70 0.19
C ARG A 44 10.66 -7.84 1.01
N GLY A 45 10.29 -6.58 1.27
CA GLY A 45 11.11 -5.69 2.08
C GLY A 45 11.22 -6.17 3.53
N VAL A 46 12.42 -6.08 4.11
CA VAL A 46 12.74 -6.62 5.46
C VAL A 46 13.17 -5.55 6.46
N ILE A 47 13.07 -4.27 6.10
CA ILE A 47 13.43 -3.15 7.00
C ILE A 47 12.28 -2.90 7.98
N GLY A 48 11.06 -2.89 7.47
CA GLY A 48 9.84 -2.80 8.26
C GLY A 48 9.23 -4.17 8.54
N PRO A 49 8.20 -4.25 9.41
CA PRO A 49 7.48 -5.49 9.68
C PRO A 49 6.82 -6.08 8.43
N ASN A 50 6.69 -7.41 8.41
CA ASN A 50 5.86 -8.13 7.45
C ASN A 50 4.38 -7.78 7.65
N LEU A 51 3.73 -7.20 6.65
CA LEU A 51 2.34 -6.74 6.74
C LEU A 51 1.33 -7.88 6.58
N ASP A 52 1.73 -8.99 5.95
CA ASP A 52 0.92 -10.22 5.90
C ASP A 52 0.75 -10.84 7.29
N GLU A 53 1.76 -10.70 8.15
CA GLU A 53 1.74 -11.17 9.54
C GLU A 53 1.13 -10.13 10.49
N LEU A 54 1.57 -8.87 10.38
CA LEU A 54 1.14 -7.80 11.28
C LEU A 54 -0.34 -7.46 11.14
N ARG A 55 -0.87 -7.55 9.90
CA ARG A 55 -2.28 -7.30 9.54
C ARG A 55 -2.89 -6.09 10.27
N PRO A 56 -2.28 -4.89 10.17
CA PRO A 56 -2.75 -3.73 10.91
C PRO A 56 -4.14 -3.32 10.43
N ASN A 57 -4.96 -2.80 11.35
CA ASN A 57 -6.24 -2.20 10.97
C ASN A 57 -6.04 -0.82 10.32
N ALA A 58 -7.08 -0.33 9.64
CA ALA A 58 -7.03 0.92 8.89
C ALA A 58 -6.68 2.15 9.75
N HIS A 59 -7.12 2.18 11.02
CA HIS A 59 -6.77 3.27 11.93
C HIS A 59 -5.26 3.33 12.19
N ARG A 60 -4.64 2.17 12.47
CA ARG A 60 -3.19 2.08 12.66
C ARG A 60 -2.41 2.44 11.40
N ILE A 61 -2.87 2.01 10.22
CA ILE A 61 -2.25 2.36 8.94
C ILE A 61 -2.28 3.88 8.74
N ARG A 62 -3.44 4.53 8.91
CA ARG A 62 -3.55 5.99 8.74
C ARG A 62 -2.67 6.76 9.70
N ALA A 63 -2.63 6.36 10.98
CA ALA A 63 -1.76 7.00 11.96
C ALA A 63 -0.28 6.89 11.57
N ALA A 64 0.18 5.70 11.17
CA ALA A 64 1.56 5.47 10.73
C ALA A 64 1.92 6.29 9.48
N LEU A 65 1.02 6.39 8.51
CA LEU A 65 1.23 7.21 7.30
C LEU A 65 1.25 8.71 7.61
N ALA A 66 0.42 9.18 8.54
CA ALA A 66 0.35 10.60 8.90
C ALA A 66 1.54 11.07 9.74
N GLN A 67 2.03 10.24 10.66
CA GLN A 67 3.01 10.65 11.67
C GLN A 67 4.40 10.00 11.52
N GLY A 68 4.51 8.95 10.70
CA GLY A 68 5.68 8.06 10.69
C GLY A 68 5.76 7.17 11.94
N VAL A 69 6.67 6.18 11.93
CA VAL A 69 6.92 5.28 13.06
C VAL A 69 8.38 4.88 13.09
N GLY A 70 9.13 5.33 14.10
CA GLY A 70 10.57 5.04 14.21
C GLY A 70 11.32 5.55 12.99
N ALA A 71 11.96 4.65 12.23
CA ALA A 71 12.65 4.99 10.99
C ALA A 71 11.71 5.15 9.77
N MET A 72 10.44 4.74 9.89
CA MET A 72 9.46 4.94 8.82
C MET A 72 9.06 6.42 8.75
N PRO A 73 9.25 7.09 7.60
CA PRO A 73 8.90 8.50 7.45
C PRO A 73 7.39 8.73 7.48
N SER A 74 6.98 9.97 7.71
CA SER A 74 5.62 10.40 7.41
C SER A 74 5.42 10.57 5.90
N TYR A 75 4.18 10.34 5.45
CA TYR A 75 3.73 10.54 4.08
C TYR A 75 2.67 11.65 3.97
N SER A 76 2.46 12.47 5.01
CA SER A 76 1.41 13.50 5.04
C SER A 76 1.54 14.56 3.94
N GLU A 77 2.74 14.77 3.40
CA GLU A 77 2.98 15.69 2.28
C GLU A 77 2.71 15.06 0.91
N GLN A 78 2.64 13.72 0.84
CA GLN A 78 2.42 12.96 -0.39
C GLN A 78 1.00 12.40 -0.49
N LEU A 79 0.38 12.10 0.65
CA LEU A 79 -0.91 11.43 0.75
C LEU A 79 -1.89 12.24 1.57
N THR A 80 -3.10 12.38 1.05
CA THR A 80 -4.24 12.86 1.85
C THR A 80 -4.85 11.67 2.59
N VAL A 81 -4.58 11.58 3.88
CA VAL A 81 -5.10 10.53 4.76
C VAL A 81 -6.41 11.02 5.37
N SER A 82 -7.50 10.90 4.61
CA SER A 82 -8.89 11.16 5.06
C SER A 82 -9.57 9.89 5.59
#